data_AF-A0A4Y9Q9M1-F1
#
_entry.id   AF-A0A4Y9Q9M1-F1
#
_cell.length_a   1.000
_cell.length_b   1.000
_cell.length_c   1.000
_cell.angle_alpha   90.00
_cell.angle_beta   90.00
_cell.angle_gamma   90.00
#
_symmetry.space_group_name_H-M   'P 1'
#
loop_
_entity.id
_entity.type
_entity.pdbx_description
1 polymer ?
#
loop_
_entity_poly.entity_id
_entity_poly.type
_entity_poly.pdbx_seq_one_letter_code
_entity_poly.pdbx_strand_id
1 'polypeptide(L)' 'MRELFASQLVPALRRLIPDESEVPQRAALLASQILGLALARSVLELPPFDAMPPNLIAANVGATIQRYLHEPLRPSGS' A
#
# COMPACT_ATOMS: atom_id res chain seq x y z
N MET A 1 10.61 -4.85 10.96
CA MET A 1 9.82 -4.33 9.80
C MET A 1 8.32 -4.57 9.94
N ARG A 2 7.84 -5.81 10.18
CA ARG A 2 6.40 -6.12 10.32
C ARG A 2 5.69 -5.33 11.45
N GLU A 3 6.34 -5.19 12.61
CA GLU A 3 5.79 -4.45 13.77
C GLU A 3 5.79 -2.92 13.59
N LEU A 4 6.79 -2.34 12.91
CA LEU A 4 6.84 -0.88 12.70
C LEU A 4 5.73 -0.42 11.74
N PHE A 5 5.50 -1.19 10.67
CA PHE A 5 4.37 -0.98 9.75
C PHE A 5 3.03 -1.22 10.45
N ALA A 6 2.89 -2.30 11.23
CA ALA A 6 1.64 -2.57 11.94
C ALA A 6 1.30 -1.50 13.01
N SER A 7 2.30 -1.00 13.73
CA SER A 7 2.10 -0.02 14.82
C SER A 7 1.82 1.41 14.34
N GLN A 8 2.25 1.79 13.13
CA GLN A 8 2.03 3.14 12.59
C GLN A 8 0.93 3.20 11.53
N LEU A 9 0.83 2.17 10.69
CA LEU A 9 -0.06 2.19 9.51
C LEU A 9 -1.49 1.80 9.89
N VAL A 10 -1.68 0.77 10.73
CA VAL A 10 -3.04 0.33 11.15
C VAL A 10 -3.80 1.41 11.92
N PRO A 11 -3.21 2.14 12.90
CA PRO A 11 -3.92 3.21 13.60
C PRO A 11 -4.28 4.40 12.71
N ALA A 12 -3.46 4.72 11.71
CA ALA A 12 -3.75 5.75 10.73
C ALA A 12 -4.92 5.33 9.81
N LEU A 13 -4.95 4.06 9.40
CA LEU A 13 -5.99 3.52 8.51
C LEU A 13 -7.36 3.39 9.18
N ARG A 14 -7.42 3.12 10.48
CA ARG A 14 -8.68 3.10 11.23
C ARG A 14 -9.46 4.41 11.13
N ARG A 15 -8.79 5.54 10.86
CA ARG A 15 -9.45 6.84 10.66
C ARG A 15 -9.99 7.04 9.24
N LEU A 16 -9.55 6.22 8.29
CA LEU A 16 -9.81 6.38 6.86
C LEU A 16 -10.74 5.30 6.31
N ILE A 17 -10.82 4.15 6.98
CA ILE A 17 -11.63 3.00 6.57
C ILE A 17 -12.92 3.01 7.41
N PRO A 18 -14.11 3.17 6.77
CA PRO A 18 -15.38 3.24 7.49
C PRO A 18 -15.78 1.91 8.16
N ASP A 19 -15.45 0.79 7.55
CA ASP A 19 -15.77 -0.55 8.06
C ASP A 19 -14.55 -1.17 8.75
N GLU A 20 -14.60 -1.29 10.08
CA GLU A 20 -13.50 -1.88 10.85
C GLU A 20 -13.17 -3.32 10.44
N SER A 21 -14.13 -4.08 9.91
CA SER A 21 -13.91 -5.45 9.46
C SER A 21 -13.01 -5.52 8.22
N GLU A 22 -12.97 -4.47 7.40
CA GLU A 22 -12.12 -4.37 6.21
C GLU A 22 -10.70 -3.90 6.52
N VAL A 23 -10.46 -3.31 7.70
CA VAL A 23 -9.16 -2.73 8.09
C VAL A 23 -8.00 -3.71 7.94
N PRO A 24 -8.07 -4.98 8.42
CA PRO A 24 -6.96 -5.91 8.29
C PRO A 24 -6.60 -6.19 6.82
N GLN A 25 -7.60 -6.37 5.95
CA GLN A 25 -7.39 -6.72 4.55
C GLN A 25 -6.84 -5.53 3.76
N ARG A 26 -7.40 -4.33 3.94
CA ARG A 26 -6.91 -3.10 3.34
C ARG A 26 -5.49 -2.76 3.82
N ALA A 27 -5.21 -2.92 5.12
CA ALA A 27 -3.86 -2.71 5.66
C ALA A 27 -2.82 -3.65 5.05
N ALA A 28 -3.16 -4.93 4.85
CA ALA A 28 -2.28 -5.89 4.20
C ALA A 28 -1.95 -5.51 2.74
N LEU A 29 -2.95 -5.08 1.98
CA LEU A 29 -2.78 -4.63 0.59
C LEU A 29 -1.96 -3.34 0.48
N LEU A 30 -2.15 -2.41 1.42
CA LEU A 30 -1.34 -1.18 1.46
C LEU A 30 0.11 -1.48 1.83
N ALA A 31 0.34 -2.35 2.82
CA ALA A 31 1.68 -2.77 3.20
C ALA A 31 2.40 -3.47 2.05
N SER A 32 1.72 -4.33 1.28
CA SER A 32 2.35 -5.03 0.16
C SER A 32 2.83 -4.06 -0.95
N GLN A 33 2.05 -3.02 -1.25
CA GLN A 33 2.45 -2.00 -2.23
C GLN A 33 3.69 -1.23 -1.78
N ILE A 34 3.73 -0.79 -0.52
CA ILE A 34 4.85 0.00 0.00
C ILE A 34 6.12 -0.85 0.11
N LEU A 35 6.00 -2.05 0.67
CA LEU A 35 7.14 -2.96 0.83
C LEU A 35 7.67 -3.45 -0.52
N GLY A 36 6.79 -3.78 -1.46
CA GLY A 36 7.18 -4.18 -2.81
C GLY A 36 7.90 -3.06 -3.55
N LEU A 37 7.38 -1.82 -3.46
CA LEU A 37 8.05 -0.65 -4.04
C LEU A 37 9.43 -0.40 -3.41
N ALA A 38 9.52 -0.44 -2.08
CA ALA A 38 10.77 -0.22 -1.37
C ALA A 38 11.83 -1.27 -1.75
N LEU A 39 11.44 -2.54 -1.80
CA LEU A 39 12.30 -3.64 -2.22
C LEU A 39 12.76 -3.46 -3.67
N ALA A 40 11.82 -3.26 -4.61
CA ALA A 40 12.10 -3.14 -6.03
C ALA A 40 13.00 -1.94 -6.36
N ARG A 41 12.76 -0.78 -5.73
CA ARG A 41 13.48 0.46 -6.03
C ARG A 41 14.78 0.61 -5.25
N SER A 42 14.80 0.25 -3.97
CA SER A 42 15.89 0.66 -3.06
C SER A 42 16.86 -0.46 -2.72
N VAL A 43 16.44 -1.71 -2.89
CA VAL A 43 17.28 -2.88 -2.56
C VAL A 43 17.71 -3.59 -3.83
N LEU A 44 16.77 -3.84 -4.74
CA LEU A 44 17.02 -4.54 -6.00
C LEU A 44 17.39 -3.60 -7.15
N GLU A 45 17.12 -2.30 -7.01
CA GLU A 45 17.41 -1.27 -8.03
C GLU A 45 16.91 -1.66 -9.44
N LEU A 46 15.71 -2.25 -9.51
CA LEU A 46 15.18 -2.80 -10.75
C LEU A 46 14.91 -1.70 -11.79
N PRO A 47 15.38 -1.82 -13.04
CA PRO A 47 14.97 -0.90 -14.10
C PRO A 47 13.48 -1.08 -14.46
N PRO A 48 12.71 0.00 -14.73
CA PRO A 48 13.13 1.41 -14.72
C PRO A 48 12.92 2.12 -13.36
N PHE A 49 12.64 1.39 -12.27
CA PHE A 49 12.38 2.00 -10.98
C PHE A 49 13.57 2.77 -10.41
N ASP A 50 14.80 2.44 -10.77
CA ASP A 50 16.00 3.20 -10.40
C ASP A 50 16.02 4.61 -11.03
N ALA A 51 15.68 4.70 -12.32
CA ALA A 51 15.73 5.93 -13.10
C ALA A 51 14.44 6.78 -13.04
N MET A 52 13.33 6.19 -12.58
CA MET A 52 12.04 6.89 -12.56
C MET A 52 12.01 8.06 -11.55
N PRO A 53 11.43 9.21 -11.92
CA PRO A 53 11.16 10.31 -10.99
C PRO A 53 10.23 9.89 -9.84
N PRO A 54 10.50 10.31 -8.58
CA PRO A 54 9.67 9.96 -7.44
C PRO A 54 8.20 10.37 -7.58
N ASN A 55 7.90 11.52 -8.20
CA ASN A 55 6.54 12.00 -8.42
C ASN A 55 5.76 11.11 -9.40
N LEU A 56 6.43 10.56 -10.42
CA LEU A 56 5.81 9.63 -11.37
C LEU A 56 5.45 8.31 -10.69
N ILE A 57 6.34 7.81 -9.83
CA ILE A 57 6.06 6.63 -9.01
C ILE A 57 4.91 6.91 -8.05
N ALA A 58 4.95 8.04 -7.34
CA ALA A 58 3.92 8.43 -6.41
C ALA A 58 2.54 8.56 -7.09
N ALA A 59 2.46 9.09 -8.31
CA ALA A 59 1.22 9.17 -9.07
C ALA A 59 0.64 7.78 -9.38
N ASN A 60 1.47 6.83 -9.81
CA ASN A 60 1.02 5.49 -10.20
C ASN A 60 0.73 4.58 -8.98
N VAL A 61 1.64 4.54 -8.01
CA VAL A 61 1.48 3.73 -6.80
C VAL A 61 0.41 4.34 -5.89
N GLY A 62 0.37 5.68 -5.80
CA GLY A 62 -0.65 6.42 -5.07
C GLY A 62 -2.06 6.10 -5.55
N ALA A 63 -2.30 5.98 -6.87
CA ALA A 63 -3.60 5.57 -7.39
C ALA A 63 -4.02 4.17 -6.87
N THR A 64 -3.08 3.23 -6.76
CA THR A 64 -3.36 1.90 -6.18
C THR A 64 -3.64 1.97 -4.68
N ILE A 65 -2.91 2.81 -3.95
CA ILE A 65 -3.14 3.07 -2.52
C ILE A 65 -4.53 3.67 -2.30
N GLN A 66 -4.89 4.70 -3.08
CA GLN A 66 -6.21 5.35 -2.98
C GLN A 66 -7.34 4.38 -3.30
N ARG A 67 -7.17 3.49 -4.29
CA ARG A 67 -8.13 2.42 -4.54
C ARG A 67 -8.34 1.54 -3.31
N TYR A 68 -7.27 1.09 -2.65
CA TYR A 68 -7.39 0.28 -1.43
C TYR A 68 -7.95 1.02 -0.23
N LEU A 69 -7.97 2.36 -0.24
CA LEU A 69 -8.57 3.17 0.82
C LEU A 69 -10.05 3.44 0.56
N HIS A 70 -10.44 3.68 -0.69
CA HIS A 70 -11.73 4.30 -1.00
C HIS A 70 -12.66 3.44 -1.85
N GLU A 71 -12.14 2.47 -2.60
CA GLU A 71 -12.96 1.64 -3.48
C GLU A 71 -13.31 0.30 -2.81
N PRO A 72 -14.45 -0.33 -3.20
CA PRO A 72 -14.78 -1.68 -2.75
C PRO A 72 -13.68 -2.68 -3.11
N LEU A 73 -13.28 -3.50 -2.15
CA LEU A 73 -12.43 -4.65 -2.45
C LEU A 73 -13.25 -5.69 -3.21
N ARG A 74 -12.58 -6.50 -4.04
CA ARG A 74 -13.25 -7.67 -4.62
C ARG A 74 -13.69 -8.60 -3.49
N PRO A 75 -14.93 -9.12 -3.54
CA PRO A 75 -15.42 -10.03 -2.52
C PRO A 75 -14.54 -11.28 -2.48
N SER A 76 -14.21 -11.73 -1.27
CA SER A 76 -13.59 -13.03 -1.03
C SER A 76 -14.63 -14.13 -1.20
N GLY A 77 -14.99 -14.44 -2.45
CA GLY A 77 -15.96 -15.48 -2.77
C GLY A 77 -16.40 -15.43 -4.23
N SER A 78 -15.86 -16.35 -5.02
CA SER A 78 -16.36 -16.75 -6.34
C SER A 78 -16.31 -18.28 -6.41
#